data_AF-A0A9E5ZFC8-F1
#
_entry.id   AF-A0A9E5ZFC8-F1
#
_cell.length_a   1.000
_cell.length_b   1.000
_cell.length_c   1.000
_cell.angle_alpha   90.00
_cell.angle_beta   90.00
_cell.angle_gamma   90.00
#
_symmetry.space_group_name_H-M   'P 1'
#
loop_
_entity.id
_entity.type
_entity.pdbx_description
1 polymer ?
#
loop_
_entity_poly.entity_id
_entity_poly.type
_entity_poly.pdbx_seq_one_letter_code
_entity_poly.pdbx_strand_id
1 'polypeptide(L)'
;MKNKNILEMVRRILQKHPQSQDSDNDLLARIWYSEFLSYGVVKETATTFCKLLVEGKLSNPESIRRTRQRIQQIHPLLRGDTYNDRQKKSYKIRKEYNK
;
A
#
# COMPACT_ATOMS: atom_id res chain seq x y z
N MET A 1 10.92 -11.40 -5.20
CA MET A 1 11.02 -11.48 -3.72
C MET A 1 9.87 -10.80 -2.96
N LYS A 2 8.67 -10.54 -3.53
CA LYS A 2 7.76 -9.53 -2.96
C LYS A 2 6.64 -9.98 -2.01
N ASN A 3 6.18 -11.25 -2.01
CA ASN A 3 4.97 -11.61 -1.23
C ASN A 3 5.18 -12.42 0.06
N LYS A 4 6.22 -13.27 0.16
CA LYS A 4 6.46 -14.02 1.42
C LYS A 4 7.04 -13.14 2.54
N ASN A 5 7.75 -12.07 2.18
CA ASN A 5 8.43 -11.20 3.15
C ASN A 5 7.46 -10.24 3.87
N ILE A 6 6.44 -9.70 3.19
CA ILE A 6 5.57 -8.68 3.79
C ILE A 6 4.72 -9.22 4.95
N LEU A 7 4.21 -10.46 4.83
CA LEU A 7 3.40 -11.09 5.88
C LEU A 7 4.22 -11.30 7.15
N GLU A 8 5.43 -11.85 7.01
CA GLU A 8 6.35 -12.05 8.15
C GLU A 8 6.77 -10.71 8.76
N MET A 9 7.04 -9.70 7.92
CA MET A 9 7.40 -8.37 8.38
C MET A 9 6.25 -7.72 9.18
N VAL A 10 5.02 -7.76 8.67
CA VAL A 10 3.83 -7.26 9.36
C VAL A 10 3.66 -8.00 10.68
N ARG A 11 3.66 -9.34 10.67
CA ARG A 11 3.53 -10.15 11.89
C ARG A 11 4.59 -9.76 12.93
N ARG A 12 5.85 -9.63 12.53
CA ARG A 12 6.95 -9.24 13.42
C ARG A 12 6.73 -7.86 14.03
N ILE A 13 6.24 -6.90 13.24
CA ILE A 13 5.97 -5.55 13.73
C ILE A 13 4.80 -5.56 14.72
N LEU A 14 3.69 -6.22 14.39
CA LEU A 14 2.52 -6.33 15.28
C LEU A 14 2.87 -7.00 16.61
N GLN A 15 3.77 -7.99 16.62
CA GLN A 15 4.24 -8.65 17.83
C GLN A 15 5.16 -7.76 18.67
N LYS A 16 6.03 -6.97 18.02
CA LYS A 16 7.03 -6.13 18.70
C LYS A 16 6.46 -4.79 19.17
N HIS A 17 5.44 -4.29 18.48
CA HIS A 17 4.87 -2.96 18.66
C HIS A 17 3.34 -3.07 18.73
N PRO A 18 2.77 -3.29 19.93
CA PRO A 18 1.32 -3.44 20.10
C PRO A 18 0.51 -2.25 19.58
N GLN A 19 1.05 -1.02 19.65
CA GLN A 19 0.42 0.17 19.09
C GLN A 19 0.17 0.10 17.57
N SER A 20 0.94 -0.73 16.84
CA SER A 20 0.75 -0.95 15.40
C SER A 20 -0.46 -1.82 15.10
N GLN A 21 -1.03 -2.52 16.10
CA GLN A 21 -2.20 -3.38 15.91
C GLN A 21 -3.47 -2.56 15.66
N ASP A 22 -3.57 -1.39 16.31
CA ASP A 22 -4.73 -0.51 16.22
C ASP A 22 -4.50 0.72 15.33
N SER A 23 -3.33 0.82 14.69
CA SER A 23 -2.95 1.98 13.88
C SER A 23 -2.23 1.58 12.59
N ASP A 24 -2.99 1.62 11.49
CA ASP A 24 -2.45 1.43 10.14
C ASP A 24 -1.30 2.42 9.85
N ASN A 25 -1.41 3.66 10.33
CA ASN A 25 -0.38 4.67 10.10
C ASN A 25 0.93 4.33 10.84
N ASP A 26 0.85 3.82 12.08
CA ASP A 26 2.05 3.38 12.81
C ASP A 26 2.66 2.12 12.17
N LEU A 27 1.83 1.15 11.76
CA LEU A 27 2.30 -0.03 11.04
C LEU A 27 3.03 0.35 9.74
N LEU A 28 2.41 1.20 8.91
CA LEU A 28 3.01 1.70 7.67
C LEU A 28 4.31 2.46 7.93
N ALA A 29 4.32 3.36 8.92
CA ALA A 29 5.49 4.16 9.26
C ALA A 29 6.69 3.27 9.65
N ARG A 30 6.48 2.18 10.39
CA ARG A 30 7.55 1.24 10.77
C ARG A 30 8.08 0.44 9.60
N ILE A 31 7.19 -0.02 8.72
CA ILE A 31 7.56 -0.75 7.51
C ILE A 31 8.37 0.17 6.61
N TRP A 32 7.84 1.34 6.27
CA TRP A 32 8.48 2.27 5.34
C TRP A 32 9.75 2.88 5.90
N TYR A 33 9.87 3.09 7.21
CA TYR A 33 11.15 3.49 7.79
C TYR A 33 12.25 2.47 7.49
N SER A 34 11.95 1.17 7.63
CA SER A 34 12.90 0.09 7.32
C SER A 34 13.24 0.05 5.82
N GLU A 35 12.24 0.23 4.96
CA GLU A 35 12.43 0.30 3.51
C GLU A 35 13.25 1.52 3.09
N PHE A 36 12.97 2.70 3.64
CA PHE A 36 13.72 3.92 3.39
C PHE A 36 15.21 3.74 3.67
N LEU A 37 15.55 3.18 4.83
CA LEU A 37 16.95 2.89 5.16
C LEU A 37 17.57 1.88 4.19
N SER A 38 16.81 0.86 3.76
CA SER A 38 17.30 -0.12 2.78
C SER A 38 17.57 0.49 1.39
N TYR A 39 16.89 1.58 1.05
CA TYR A 39 17.13 2.35 -0.18
C TYR A 39 18.14 3.49 -0.01
N GLY A 40 18.80 3.58 1.15
CA GLY A 40 19.82 4.62 1.41
C GLY A 40 19.25 6.01 1.69
N VAL A 41 17.94 6.12 2.00
CA VAL A 41 17.35 7.39 2.44
C VAL A 41 17.93 7.77 3.79
N VAL A 42 18.32 9.04 3.92
CA VAL A 42 18.90 9.58 5.14
C VAL A 42 17.90 9.46 6.30
N LYS A 43 18.40 9.06 7.47
CA LYS A 43 17.57 8.72 8.64
C LYS A 43 16.66 9.86 9.06
N GLU A 44 17.13 11.09 9.03
CA GLU A 44 16.38 12.29 9.42
C GLU A 44 15.19 12.51 8.49
N THR A 45 15.37 12.33 7.18
CA THR A 45 14.31 12.41 6.17
C THR A 45 13.26 11.32 6.38
N ALA A 46 13.69 10.06 6.55
CA ALA A 46 12.79 8.94 6.82
C ALA A 46 11.99 9.16 8.12
N THR A 47 12.65 9.62 9.18
CA THR A 47 12.03 9.92 10.47
C THR A 47 10.99 11.02 10.34
N THR A 48 11.31 12.09 9.59
CA THR A 48 10.41 13.22 9.37
C THR A 48 9.13 12.77 8.66
N PHE A 49 9.28 12.00 7.58
CA PHE A 49 8.15 11.43 6.86
C PHE A 49 7.28 10.55 7.78
N CYS A 50 7.88 9.63 8.51
CA CYS A 50 7.15 8.71 9.38
C CYS A 50 6.41 9.43 10.52
N LYS A 51 6.98 10.50 11.08
CA LYS A 51 6.29 11.34 12.08
C LYS A 51 5.03 11.98 11.51
N LEU A 52 5.12 12.59 10.33
CA LEU A 52 3.95 13.20 9.66
C LEU A 52 2.86 12.17 9.37
N LEU A 53 3.24 10.95 9.00
CA LEU A 53 2.29 9.86 8.76
C LEU A 53 1.57 9.42 10.04
N VAL A 54 2.32 9.16 11.13
CA VAL A 54 1.75 8.73 12.43
C VAL A 54 0.84 9.80 13.02
N GLU A 55 1.22 11.07 12.91
CA GLU A 55 0.43 12.22 13.38
C GLU A 55 -0.84 12.47 12.55
N GLY A 56 -1.08 11.71 11.47
CA GLY A 56 -2.25 11.87 10.61
C GLY A 56 -2.23 13.16 9.79
N LYS A 57 -1.06 13.80 9.64
CA LYS A 57 -0.88 15.03 8.85
C LYS A 57 -0.86 14.75 7.34
N LEU A 58 -0.68 13.49 6.95
CA LEU A 58 -0.76 13.05 5.57
C LEU A 58 -2.11 12.38 5.30
N SER A 59 -2.66 12.59 4.10
CA SER A 59 -3.88 11.91 3.68
C SER A 59 -3.71 10.39 3.68
N ASN A 60 -4.73 9.68 4.17
CA ASN A 60 -4.69 8.21 4.26
C ASN A 60 -4.54 7.58 2.84
N PRO A 61 -3.55 6.71 2.61
CA PRO A 61 -3.32 6.07 1.31
C PRO A 61 -4.53 5.31 0.76
N GLU A 62 -5.30 4.63 1.61
CA GLU A 62 -6.50 3.89 1.20
C GLU A 62 -7.62 4.83 0.78
N SER A 63 -7.76 5.98 1.44
CA SER A 63 -8.71 7.00 1.01
C SER A 63 -8.34 7.56 -0.36
N ILE A 64 -7.07 7.88 -0.61
CA ILE A 64 -6.59 8.30 -1.94
C ILE A 64 -6.88 7.21 -2.98
N ARG A 65 -6.56 5.95 -2.67
CA ARG A 65 -6.78 4.80 -3.56
C ARG A 65 -8.24 4.63 -3.94
N ARG A 66 -9.15 4.67 -2.96
CA ARG A 66 -10.60 4.55 -3.16
C ARG A 66 -11.16 5.71 -3.98
N THR A 67 -10.77 6.94 -3.65
CA THR A 67 -11.21 8.14 -4.40
C THR A 67 -10.74 8.08 -5.85
N ARG A 68 -9.49 7.69 -6.11
CA ARG A 68 -8.99 7.46 -7.48
C ARG A 68 -9.83 6.44 -8.23
N GLN A 69 -10.17 5.31 -7.60
CA GLN A 69 -10.99 4.26 -8.22
C GLN A 69 -12.40 4.77 -8.56
N ARG A 70 -13.02 5.53 -7.66
CA ARG A 70 -14.33 6.17 -7.87
C ARG A 70 -14.29 7.10 -9.09
N ILE A 71 -13.29 7.97 -9.16
CA ILE A 71 -13.11 8.89 -10.29
C ILE A 71 -12.96 8.13 -11.61
N GLN A 72 -12.14 7.08 -11.64
CA GLN A 72 -11.93 6.26 -12.84
C GLN A 72 -13.14 5.40 -13.24
N GLN A 73 -14.07 5.14 -12.32
CA GLN A 73 -15.36 4.52 -12.65
C GLN A 73 -16.25 5.51 -13.41
N ILE A 74 -16.33 6.75 -12.94
CA ILE A 74 -17.16 7.82 -13.52
C ILE A 74 -16.54 8.35 -14.83
N HIS A 75 -15.22 8.45 -14.91
CA HIS A 75 -14.46 8.98 -16.05
C HIS A 75 -13.51 7.91 -16.61
N PRO A 76 -13.99 7.02 -17.51
CA PRO A 76 -13.18 5.93 -18.05
C PRO A 76 -11.92 6.38 -18.79
N LEU A 77 -11.89 7.59 -19.34
CA LEU A 77 -10.72 8.17 -20.01
C LEU A 77 -9.53 8.39 -19.06
N LEU A 78 -9.77 8.45 -17.75
CA LEU A 78 -8.72 8.58 -16.73
C LEU A 78 -8.15 7.22 -16.27
N ARG A 79 -8.60 6.12 -16.86
CA ARG A 79 -8.04 4.79 -16.58
C ARG A 79 -6.67 4.67 -17.29
N GLY A 80 -5.65 4.27 -16.54
CA GLY A 80 -4.32 4.06 -17.11
C GLY A 80 -4.27 2.83 -18.03
N ASP A 81 -3.26 2.78 -18.89
CA ASP A 81 -3.15 1.80 -19.99
C ASP A 81 -3.22 0.34 -19.52
N THR A 82 -2.63 0.06 -18.37
CA THR A 82 -2.63 -1.29 -17.78
C THR A 82 -4.01 -1.78 -17.32
N TYR A 83 -5.04 -0.93 -17.29
CA TYR A 83 -6.40 -1.33 -16.95
C TYR A 83 -6.94 -2.36 -17.94
N ASN A 84 -6.74 -2.12 -19.24
CA ASN A 84 -7.24 -2.99 -20.29
C ASN A 84 -6.61 -4.38 -20.22
N ASP A 85 -5.30 -4.45 -19.93
CA ASP A 85 -4.59 -5.72 -19.77
C ASP A 85 -5.10 -6.52 -18.57
N ARG A 86 -5.41 -5.85 -17.45
CA ARG A 86 -6.00 -6.50 -16.27
C ARG A 86 -7.40 -7.04 -16.58
N GLN A 87 -8.24 -6.28 -17.28
CA GLN A 87 -9.57 -6.73 -17.68
C GLN A 87 -9.50 -7.95 -18.60
N LYS A 88 -8.61 -7.94 -19.60
CA LYS A 88 -8.37 -9.08 -20.49
C LYS A 88 -7.95 -10.33 -19.72
N LYS A 89 -7.02 -10.20 -18.77
CA LYS A 89 -6.59 -11.32 -17.91
C LYS A 89 -7.73 -11.84 -17.03
N SER A 90 -8.48 -10.94 -16.40
CA SER A 90 -9.62 -11.33 -15.55
C SER A 90 -10.70 -12.05 -16.35
N TYR A 91 -10.95 -11.65 -17.61
CA TYR A 91 -11.90 -12.32 -18.49
C TYR A 91 -11.47 -13.75 -18.82
N LYS A 92 -10.18 -13.97 -19.16
CA LYS A 92 -9.64 -15.31 -19.43
C LYS A 92 -9.82 -16.25 -18.25
N ILE A 93 -9.45 -15.80 -17.05
CA ILE A 93 -9.58 -16.57 -15.81
C ILE A 93 -11.05 -16.96 -15.57
N ARG A 94 -11.99 -16.00 -15.64
CA ARG A 94 -13.41 -16.30 -15.44
C ARG A 94 -13.95 -17.33 -16.44
N LYS A 95 -13.46 -17.32 -17.68
CA LYS A 95 -13.85 -18.29 -18.72
C LYS A 95 -13.28 -19.69 -18.45
N GLU A 96 -12.10 -19.79 -17.83
CA GLU A 96 -11.48 -21.07 -17.47
C GLU A 96 -12.15 -21.73 -16.26
N TYR A 97 -12.56 -20.95 -15.25
CA TYR A 97 -13.22 -21.47 -14.03
C TYR A 97 -14.71 -21.78 -14.20
N ASN A 98 -15.39 -21.20 -15.20
CA ASN A 98 -16.82 -21.44 -15.48
C ASN A 98 -17.03 -22.52 -16.57
N LYS A 99 -16.04 -23.39 -16.80
CA LYS A 99 -16.13 -24.60 -17.64
C LYS A 99 -16.14 -25.83 -16.74
#